data_AF-A0A7V4LEU2-F1
#
_entry.id   AF-A0A7V4LEU2-F1
#
_cell.length_a   1.000
_cell.length_b   1.000
_cell.length_c   1.000
_cell.angle_alpha   90.00
_cell.angle_beta   90.00
_cell.angle_gamma   90.00
#
_symmetry.space_group_name_H-M   'P 1'
#
loop_
_entity.id
_entity.type
_entity.pdbx_description
1 polymer ?
#
loop_
_entity_poly.entity_id
_entity_poly.type
_entity_poly.pdbx_seq_one_letter_code
_entity_poly.pdbx_strand_id
1 'polypeptide(L)'
;MRRLLVAHPSAYLYGAFLADNVVGKNRAPANLHCHAWSVGRGLLDVAADPVERAFAIGYAAHLAADEVAHREFIPVKLVESYPGRGLRHVYWELRFDSRVLQVRPEVIDEWRRVAGDERAADLRKFLARHLHPALLSHGASHSIFAGTMAMQRRTTWLEAARRVDQRSPFPLSAEEFEWYRERSVDAVLGFLSDPDGERSPPRDAVGAAEIEEAKRLRRGLRRARRHHPPDAAALARLGPALRLAAAARRPLAAAVREVLGWTP
;
A
#
# COMPACT_ATOMS: atom_id res chain seq x y z
N MET A 1 -13.01 9.22 19.01
CA MET A 1 -11.75 8.94 18.27
C MET A 1 -10.77 10.12 18.28
N ARG A 2 -11.12 11.31 17.76
CA ARG A 2 -10.21 12.48 17.71
C ARG A 2 -9.42 12.75 19.00
N ARG A 3 -10.08 12.81 20.16
CA ARG A 3 -9.42 13.05 21.46
C ARG A 3 -8.33 12.01 21.77
N LEU A 4 -8.59 10.74 21.45
CA LEU A 4 -7.65 9.63 21.66
C LEU A 4 -6.39 9.80 20.80
N LEU A 5 -6.57 10.10 19.51
CA LEU A 5 -5.45 10.24 18.57
C LEU A 5 -4.58 11.47 18.86
N VAL A 6 -5.21 12.57 19.32
CA VAL A 6 -4.47 13.76 19.79
C VAL A 6 -3.68 13.46 21.06
N ALA A 7 -4.19 12.61 21.97
CA ALA A 7 -3.50 12.23 23.20
C ALA A 7 -2.38 11.20 22.96
N HIS A 8 -2.51 10.35 21.93
CA HIS A 8 -1.57 9.25 21.65
C HIS A 8 -1.09 9.23 20.19
N PRO A 9 -0.53 10.34 19.66
CA PRO A 9 -0.15 10.43 18.25
C PRO A 9 0.99 9.47 17.88
N SER A 10 1.95 9.25 18.78
CA SER A 10 3.05 8.30 18.54
C SER A 10 2.55 6.87 18.36
N ALA A 11 1.58 6.43 19.15
CA ALA A 11 1.03 5.08 19.07
C ALA A 11 0.25 4.88 17.77
N TYR A 12 -0.58 5.86 17.39
CA TYR A 12 -1.27 5.89 16.11
C TYR A 12 -0.30 5.81 14.93
N LEU A 13 0.70 6.69 14.89
CA LEU A 13 1.70 6.70 13.82
C LEU A 13 2.45 5.36 13.77
N TYR A 14 2.84 4.83 14.93
CA TYR A 14 3.53 3.55 15.00
C TYR A 14 2.69 2.41 14.43
N GLY A 15 1.39 2.36 14.74
CA GLY A 15 0.45 1.40 14.16
C GLY A 15 0.34 1.52 12.64
N ALA A 16 0.24 2.75 12.12
CA ALA A 16 0.15 3.02 10.69
C ALA A 16 1.40 2.59 9.90
N PHE A 17 2.59 2.66 10.52
CA PHE A 17 3.82 2.21 9.89
C PHE A 17 4.07 0.70 9.98
N LEU A 18 3.53 0.02 11.00
CA LEU A 18 3.92 -1.36 11.32
C LEU A 18 3.16 -2.43 10.51
N ALA A 19 2.05 -2.08 9.86
CA ALA A 19 1.25 -3.03 9.08
C ALA A 19 2.03 -3.67 7.91
N ASP A 20 2.82 -2.88 7.18
CA ASP A 20 3.65 -3.34 6.06
C ASP A 20 4.84 -4.22 6.45
N ASN A 21 5.17 -4.17 7.73
CA ASN A 21 6.42 -4.63 8.30
C ASN A 21 6.37 -6.07 8.83
N VAL A 22 5.22 -6.73 8.68
CA VAL A 22 5.04 -8.15 9.03
C VAL A 22 5.68 -9.04 7.96
N VAL A 23 6.79 -9.69 8.32
CA VAL A 23 7.58 -10.58 7.43
C VAL A 23 6.97 -11.98 7.38
N GLY A 24 7.01 -12.67 6.23
CA GLY A 24 6.46 -14.02 6.05
C GLY A 24 5.04 -14.07 5.48
N LYS A 25 4.51 -12.90 5.11
CA LYS A 25 3.15 -12.64 4.59
C LYS A 25 2.64 -13.58 3.49
N ASN A 26 3.52 -14.08 2.61
CA ASN A 26 3.14 -15.03 1.55
C ASN A 26 2.89 -16.48 2.03
N ARG A 27 3.06 -16.78 3.32
CA ARG A 27 2.85 -18.12 3.91
C ARG A 27 1.59 -18.21 4.78
N ALA A 28 0.92 -17.09 5.06
CA ALA A 28 -0.32 -17.08 5.81
C ALA A 28 -1.53 -17.22 4.87
N PRO A 29 -2.62 -17.87 5.31
CA PRO A 29 -3.91 -17.81 4.62
C PRO A 29 -4.34 -16.35 4.35
N ALA A 30 -5.06 -16.10 3.26
CA ALA A 30 -5.40 -14.75 2.81
C ALA A 30 -6.17 -13.92 3.87
N ASN A 31 -7.01 -14.55 4.69
CA ASN A 31 -7.76 -13.93 5.79
C ASN A 31 -6.89 -13.61 7.03
N LEU A 32 -5.63 -14.03 7.02
CA LEU A 32 -4.63 -13.82 8.07
C LEU A 32 -3.41 -13.08 7.51
N HIS A 33 -3.54 -12.45 6.34
CA HIS A 33 -2.54 -11.55 5.80
C HIS A 33 -2.46 -10.28 6.66
N CYS A 34 -1.30 -9.64 6.77
CA CYS A 34 -1.16 -8.38 7.52
C CYS A 34 -1.98 -7.23 6.92
N HIS A 35 -2.40 -7.34 5.66
CA HIS A 35 -3.31 -6.39 5.02
C HIS A 35 -4.79 -6.83 5.11
N ALA A 36 -5.11 -7.85 5.90
CA ALA A 36 -6.49 -8.27 6.09
C ALA A 36 -7.17 -7.40 7.15
N TRP A 37 -8.33 -6.82 6.83
CA TRP A 37 -9.13 -6.04 7.78
C TRP A 37 -9.60 -6.84 9.00
N SER A 38 -9.66 -8.17 8.92
CA SER A 38 -9.86 -9.04 10.08
C SER A 38 -8.79 -8.83 11.16
N VAL A 39 -7.53 -8.59 10.77
CA VAL A 39 -6.43 -8.30 11.70
C VAL A 39 -6.63 -6.94 12.34
N GLY A 40 -6.87 -5.89 11.53
CA GLY A 40 -7.12 -4.54 12.04
C GLY A 40 -8.30 -4.48 13.01
N ARG A 41 -9.41 -5.16 12.69
CA ARG A 41 -10.57 -5.29 13.59
C ARG A 41 -10.24 -6.08 14.84
N GLY A 42 -9.57 -7.23 14.71
CA GLY A 42 -9.16 -8.03 15.86
C GLY A 42 -8.29 -7.24 16.84
N LEU A 43 -7.37 -6.41 16.35
CA LEU A 43 -6.57 -5.51 17.20
C LEU A 43 -7.42 -4.44 17.90
N LEU A 44 -8.44 -3.90 17.24
CA LEU A 44 -9.37 -2.93 17.83
C LEU A 44 -10.24 -3.56 18.92
N ASP A 45 -10.67 -4.80 18.72
CA ASP A 45 -11.55 -5.53 19.64
C ASP A 45 -10.83 -5.94 20.94
N VAL A 46 -9.54 -6.26 20.85
CA VAL A 46 -8.73 -6.74 21.98
C VAL A 46 -7.88 -5.65 22.66
N ALA A 47 -7.83 -4.44 22.10
CA ALA A 47 -7.07 -3.33 22.67
C ALA A 47 -7.62 -2.96 24.06
N ALA A 48 -6.79 -3.11 25.09
CA ALA A 48 -7.22 -2.97 26.48
C ALA A 48 -7.09 -1.54 27.02
N ASP A 49 -6.16 -0.75 26.46
CA ASP A 49 -5.86 0.59 26.93
C ASP A 49 -5.89 1.65 25.80
N PRO A 50 -5.89 2.96 26.14
CA PRO A 50 -5.91 4.04 25.15
C PRO A 50 -4.74 4.04 24.15
N VAL A 51 -3.54 3.59 24.56
CA VAL A 51 -2.34 3.54 23.72
C VAL A 51 -2.47 2.40 22.71
N GLU A 52 -2.83 1.20 23.16
CA GLU A 52 -3.11 0.04 22.29
C GLU A 52 -4.24 0.36 21.31
N ARG A 53 -5.30 1.03 21.78
CA ARG A 53 -6.41 1.44 20.91
C ARG A 53 -5.98 2.45 19.85
N ALA A 54 -5.16 3.44 20.21
CA ALA A 54 -4.62 4.40 19.23
C ALA A 54 -3.74 3.69 18.19
N PHE A 55 -2.91 2.74 18.63
CA PHE A 55 -2.11 1.89 17.76
C PHE A 55 -2.97 1.06 16.80
N ALA A 56 -4.00 0.38 17.29
CA ALA A 56 -4.91 -0.42 16.47
C ALA A 56 -5.66 0.44 15.44
N ILE A 57 -6.07 1.66 15.81
CA ILE A 57 -6.65 2.63 14.86
C ILE A 57 -5.63 3.04 13.79
N GLY A 58 -4.36 3.23 14.18
CA GLY A 58 -3.27 3.49 13.23
C GLY A 58 -3.08 2.35 12.23
N TYR A 59 -3.09 1.11 12.72
CA TYR A 59 -3.01 -0.08 11.88
C TYR A 59 -4.18 -0.16 10.89
N ALA A 60 -5.41 0.09 11.35
CA ALA A 60 -6.59 0.09 10.48
C ALA A 60 -6.58 1.27 9.47
N ALA A 61 -6.04 2.42 9.85
CA ALA A 61 -5.83 3.54 8.93
C ALA A 61 -4.85 3.19 7.80
N HIS A 62 -3.79 2.42 8.09
CA HIS A 62 -2.93 1.87 7.03
C HIS A 62 -3.74 1.01 6.04
N LEU A 63 -4.57 0.09 6.55
CA LEU A 63 -5.43 -0.74 5.69
C LEU A 63 -6.36 0.10 4.83
N ALA A 64 -6.90 1.20 5.37
CA ALA A 64 -7.72 2.14 4.60
C ALA A 64 -6.94 2.78 3.43
N ALA A 65 -5.66 3.12 3.61
CA ALA A 65 -4.82 3.59 2.52
C ALA A 65 -4.49 2.49 1.50
N ASP A 66 -4.31 1.24 1.96
CA ASP A 66 -4.06 0.08 1.10
C ASP A 66 -5.23 -0.22 0.15
N GLU A 67 -6.47 0.11 0.52
CA GLU A 67 -7.63 0.02 -0.38
C GLU A 67 -7.46 0.84 -1.67
N VAL A 68 -6.71 1.94 -1.60
CA VAL A 68 -6.37 2.77 -2.76
C VAL A 68 -5.12 2.21 -3.43
N ALA A 69 -4.10 1.86 -2.65
CA ALA A 69 -2.85 1.34 -3.20
C ALA A 69 -3.08 0.04 -4.01
N HIS A 70 -3.69 -0.97 -3.41
CA HIS A 70 -3.74 -2.32 -3.97
C HIS A 70 -4.90 -2.54 -4.94
N ARG A 71 -5.91 -1.65 -4.94
CA ARG A 71 -7.08 -1.78 -5.82
C ARG A 71 -7.15 -0.71 -6.90
N GLU A 72 -6.40 0.38 -6.75
CA GLU A 72 -6.36 1.44 -7.76
C GLU A 72 -4.94 1.61 -8.31
N PHE A 73 -4.01 2.10 -7.47
CA PHE A 73 -2.68 2.49 -7.94
C PHE A 73 -1.88 1.33 -8.54
N ILE A 74 -1.65 0.27 -7.76
CA ILE A 74 -0.81 -0.85 -8.16
C ILE A 74 -1.39 -1.60 -9.37
N PRO A 75 -2.69 -1.95 -9.43
CA PRO A 75 -3.29 -2.56 -10.61
C PRO A 75 -3.10 -1.71 -11.88
N VAL A 76 -3.40 -0.41 -11.83
CA VAL A 76 -3.22 0.51 -12.96
C VAL A 76 -1.76 0.51 -13.41
N LYS A 77 -0.83 0.68 -12.47
CA LYS A 77 0.60 0.71 -12.76
C LYS A 77 1.15 -0.60 -13.28
N LEU A 78 0.59 -1.74 -12.87
CA LEU A 78 0.92 -3.03 -13.45
C LEU A 78 0.48 -3.15 -14.91
N VAL A 79 -0.66 -2.58 -15.29
CA VAL A 79 -1.11 -2.57 -16.70
C VAL A 79 -0.29 -1.58 -17.52
N GLU A 80 -0.11 -0.35 -17.09
CA GLU A 80 0.66 0.68 -17.82
C GLU A 80 2.12 0.25 -18.07
N SER A 81 2.73 -0.38 -17.08
CA SER A 81 4.12 -0.86 -17.19
C SER A 81 4.27 -2.25 -17.79
N TYR A 82 3.29 -2.69 -18.59
CA TYR A 82 3.34 -3.97 -19.29
C TYR A 82 4.64 -4.19 -20.11
N PRO A 83 5.31 -3.20 -20.71
CA PRO A 83 6.56 -3.43 -21.45
C PRO A 83 7.73 -3.84 -20.54
N GLY A 84 7.78 -3.35 -19.30
CA GLY A 84 8.92 -3.51 -18.41
C GLY A 84 9.00 -4.91 -17.83
N ARG A 85 10.20 -5.50 -17.76
CA ARG A 85 10.44 -6.80 -17.09
C ARG A 85 10.79 -6.55 -15.62
N GLY A 86 10.38 -7.44 -14.72
CA GLY A 86 10.72 -7.33 -13.29
C GLY A 86 9.99 -6.24 -12.50
N LEU A 87 9.26 -5.33 -13.15
CA LEU A 87 8.42 -4.33 -12.48
C LEU A 87 7.17 -5.00 -11.90
N ARG A 88 7.25 -5.30 -10.61
CA ARG A 88 6.22 -5.97 -9.80
C ARG A 88 5.63 -4.98 -8.80
N HIS A 89 4.73 -5.45 -7.96
CA HIS A 89 4.09 -4.70 -6.88
C HIS A 89 5.06 -3.78 -6.12
N VAL A 90 6.09 -4.37 -5.49
CA VAL A 90 7.10 -3.67 -4.68
C VAL A 90 7.82 -2.53 -5.39
N TYR A 91 7.97 -2.62 -6.72
CA TYR A 91 8.61 -1.56 -7.49
C TYR A 91 7.79 -0.26 -7.44
N TRP A 92 6.46 -0.36 -7.51
CA TRP A 92 5.58 0.80 -7.53
C TRP A 92 5.36 1.38 -6.13
N GLU A 93 5.26 0.54 -5.11
CA GLU A 93 5.27 0.97 -3.70
C GLU A 93 6.54 1.77 -3.39
N LEU A 94 7.72 1.22 -3.72
CA LEU A 94 9.01 1.88 -3.50
C LEU A 94 9.11 3.24 -4.19
N ARG A 95 8.57 3.34 -5.41
CA ARG A 95 8.59 4.61 -6.15
C ARG A 95 7.65 5.64 -5.55
N PHE A 96 6.46 5.22 -5.10
CA PHE A 96 5.52 6.10 -4.43
C PHE A 96 6.12 6.62 -3.11
N ASP A 97 6.68 5.73 -2.30
CA ASP A 97 7.39 6.08 -1.07
C ASP A 97 8.55 7.04 -1.35
N SER A 98 9.35 6.77 -2.39
CA SER A 98 10.45 7.65 -2.76
C SER A 98 9.98 9.08 -3.04
N ARG A 99 8.79 9.25 -3.63
CA ARG A 99 8.19 10.56 -3.88
C ARG A 99 7.67 11.21 -2.61
N VAL A 100 6.98 10.46 -1.77
CA VAL A 100 6.56 10.94 -0.44
C VAL A 100 7.77 11.47 0.33
N LEU A 101 8.90 10.75 0.33
CA LEU A 101 10.12 11.16 1.03
C LEU A 101 10.89 12.31 0.35
N GLN A 102 10.58 12.63 -0.91
CA GLN A 102 11.08 13.83 -1.57
C GLN A 102 10.26 15.06 -1.17
N VAL A 103 8.93 14.93 -1.09
CA VAL A 103 8.03 16.04 -0.73
C VAL A 103 7.89 16.25 0.77
N ARG A 104 8.06 15.19 1.57
CA ARG A 104 7.88 15.13 3.03
C ARG A 104 9.06 14.38 3.69
N PRO A 105 10.31 14.89 3.59
CA PRO A 105 11.48 14.21 4.15
C PRO A 105 11.41 13.99 5.67
N GLU A 106 10.66 14.81 6.39
CA GLU A 106 10.47 14.73 7.86
C GLU A 106 9.77 13.44 8.31
N VAL A 107 9.06 12.74 7.41
CA VAL A 107 8.42 11.44 7.69
C VAL A 107 9.43 10.43 8.23
N ILE A 108 10.69 10.51 7.79
CA ILE A 108 11.76 9.61 8.24
C ILE A 108 12.10 9.87 9.70
N ASP A 109 12.16 11.13 10.10
CA ASP A 109 12.50 11.51 11.47
C ASP A 109 11.34 11.20 12.41
N GLU A 110 10.09 11.42 11.95
CA GLU A 110 8.90 10.97 12.68
C GLU A 110 8.88 9.45 12.87
N TRP A 111 9.17 8.68 11.82
CA TRP A 111 9.32 7.24 11.94
C TRP A 111 10.40 6.85 12.95
N ARG A 112 11.59 7.46 12.85
CA ARG A 112 12.71 7.18 13.79
C ARG A 112 12.31 7.47 15.22
N ARG A 113 11.60 8.58 15.45
CA ARG A 113 11.09 8.99 16.75
C ARG A 113 10.10 7.97 17.31
N VAL A 114 9.04 7.62 16.56
CA VAL A 114 8.01 6.70 17.08
C VAL A 114 8.50 5.26 17.22
N ALA A 115 9.41 4.82 16.36
CA ALA A 115 10.00 3.48 16.47
C ALA A 115 11.12 3.37 17.51
N GLY A 116 11.68 4.51 17.95
CA GLY A 116 12.61 4.60 19.08
C GLY A 116 11.94 4.85 20.43
N ASP A 117 10.63 5.10 20.46
CA ASP A 117 9.83 5.27 21.67
C ASP A 117 9.85 4.00 22.52
N GLU A 118 9.99 4.13 23.84
CA GLU A 118 10.03 3.00 24.77
C GLU A 118 8.78 2.10 24.65
N ARG A 119 7.62 2.71 24.34
CA ARG A 119 6.34 2.01 24.16
C ARG A 119 6.28 1.18 22.88
N ALA A 120 7.16 1.44 21.90
CA ALA A 120 7.19 0.70 20.65
C ALA A 120 7.51 -0.80 20.86
N ALA A 121 8.27 -1.14 21.90
CA ALA A 121 8.52 -2.53 22.27
C ALA A 121 7.23 -3.25 22.72
N ASP A 122 6.42 -2.59 23.55
CA ASP A 122 5.21 -3.21 24.07
C ASP A 122 4.10 -3.27 23.02
N LEU A 123 3.97 -2.25 22.16
CA LEU A 123 3.06 -2.28 21.01
C LEU A 123 3.42 -3.38 19.99
N ARG A 124 4.72 -3.67 19.80
CA ARG A 124 5.15 -4.84 18.99
C ARG A 124 4.75 -6.16 19.64
N LYS A 125 4.90 -6.29 20.96
CA LYS A 125 4.45 -7.49 21.69
C LYS A 125 2.93 -7.63 21.62
N PHE A 126 2.19 -6.53 21.74
CA PHE A 126 0.74 -6.50 21.53
C PHE A 126 0.39 -7.01 20.14
N LEU A 127 0.98 -6.46 19.07
CA LEU A 127 0.74 -6.94 17.71
C LEU A 127 1.11 -8.43 17.56
N ALA A 128 2.29 -8.83 18.02
CA ALA A 128 2.77 -10.21 17.88
C ALA A 128 1.88 -11.23 18.61
N ARG A 129 1.25 -10.90 19.73
CA ARG A 129 0.31 -11.80 20.41
C ARG A 129 -0.98 -12.05 19.63
N HIS A 130 -1.37 -11.11 18.77
CA HIS A 130 -2.66 -11.12 18.07
C HIS A 130 -2.53 -11.37 16.56
N LEU A 131 -1.31 -11.47 16.03
CA LEU A 131 -1.05 -11.99 14.69
C LEU A 131 -1.01 -13.51 14.69
N HIS A 132 -1.42 -14.13 13.58
CA HIS A 132 -1.38 -15.58 13.44
C HIS A 132 0.07 -16.12 13.52
N PRO A 133 0.34 -17.24 14.20
CA PRO A 133 1.69 -17.83 14.33
C PRO A 133 2.43 -18.05 13.00
N ALA A 134 1.71 -18.32 11.90
CA ALA A 134 2.30 -18.47 10.56
C ALA A 134 2.88 -17.16 9.98
N LEU A 135 2.42 -15.99 10.44
CA LEU A 135 3.03 -14.68 10.16
C LEU A 135 4.24 -14.39 11.06
N LEU A 136 4.40 -15.17 12.13
CA LEU A 136 5.33 -14.91 13.21
C LEU A 136 6.52 -15.87 13.19
N SER A 137 7.01 -16.38 12.06
CA SER A 137 8.15 -17.32 12.06
C SER A 137 9.29 -16.74 12.94
N HIS A 138 9.43 -17.29 14.15
CA HIS A 138 9.99 -16.60 15.31
C HIS A 138 11.51 -16.44 15.14
N GLY A 139 12.06 -15.31 15.60
CA GLY A 139 13.49 -14.98 15.56
C GLY A 139 13.99 -14.37 14.26
N ALA A 140 13.71 -15.01 13.11
CA ALA A 140 14.12 -14.49 11.80
C ALA A 140 13.30 -13.26 11.36
N SER A 141 11.99 -13.23 11.68
CA SER A 141 11.11 -12.10 11.35
C SER A 141 11.57 -10.79 12.00
N HIS A 142 11.98 -10.80 13.28
CA HIS A 142 12.40 -9.58 13.97
C HIS A 142 13.75 -9.04 13.48
N SER A 143 14.73 -9.90 13.19
CA SER A 143 16.04 -9.47 12.68
C SER A 143 15.97 -9.03 11.20
N ILE A 144 15.10 -9.66 10.41
CA ILE A 144 14.81 -9.22 9.03
C ILE A 144 13.99 -7.93 9.06
N PHE A 145 12.98 -7.81 9.91
CA PHE A 145 12.21 -6.58 10.14
C PHE A 145 13.11 -5.42 10.58
N ALA A 146 13.90 -5.61 11.64
CA ALA A 146 14.87 -4.63 12.10
C ALA A 146 15.94 -4.34 11.03
N GLY A 147 16.32 -5.33 10.21
CA GLY A 147 17.25 -5.19 9.09
C GLY A 147 16.69 -4.39 7.91
N THR A 148 15.45 -4.66 7.48
CA THR A 148 14.72 -3.91 6.46
C THR A 148 14.47 -2.48 6.94
N MET A 149 14.11 -2.30 8.21
CA MET A 149 13.94 -0.98 8.82
C MET A 149 15.26 -0.23 8.99
N ALA A 150 16.33 -0.89 9.41
CA ALA A 150 17.66 -0.30 9.46
C ALA A 150 18.17 0.07 8.06
N MET A 151 17.80 -0.72 7.04
CA MET A 151 18.12 -0.43 5.64
C MET A 151 17.34 0.78 5.12
N GLN A 152 16.04 0.87 5.39
CA GLN A 152 15.21 2.05 5.03
C GLN A 152 15.66 3.34 5.72
N ARG A 153 16.29 3.25 6.90
CA ARG A 153 16.85 4.39 7.64
C ARG A 153 18.15 4.92 7.05
N ARG A 154 18.84 4.17 6.18
CA ARG A 154 20.11 4.60 5.56
C ARG A 154 19.81 5.57 4.43
N THR A 155 20.55 6.68 4.38
CA THR A 155 20.53 7.63 3.26
C THR A 155 20.79 6.95 1.92
N THR A 156 21.61 5.90 1.92
CA THR A 156 21.89 5.09 0.72
C THR A 156 20.65 4.39 0.15
N TRP A 157 19.69 3.98 0.99
CA TRP A 157 18.42 3.41 0.51
C TRP A 157 17.52 4.48 -0.10
N LEU A 158 17.44 5.66 0.52
CA LEU A 158 16.69 6.80 -0.03
C LEU A 158 17.26 7.23 -1.38
N GLU A 159 18.59 7.28 -1.50
CA GLU A 159 19.27 7.55 -2.76
C GLU A 159 19.02 6.47 -3.80
N ALA A 160 19.03 5.19 -3.41
CA ALA A 160 18.70 4.09 -4.30
C ALA A 160 17.26 4.17 -4.79
N ALA A 161 16.30 4.45 -3.89
CA ALA A 161 14.89 4.63 -4.23
C ALA A 161 14.68 5.84 -5.16
N ARG A 162 15.34 6.97 -4.89
CA ARG A 162 15.32 8.15 -5.76
C ARG A 162 15.90 7.85 -7.14
N ARG A 163 17.02 7.11 -7.21
CA ARG A 163 17.60 6.68 -8.49
C ARG A 163 16.67 5.76 -9.27
N VAL A 164 15.96 4.85 -8.58
CA VAL A 164 14.95 3.98 -9.20
C VAL A 164 13.78 4.80 -9.75
N ASP A 165 13.33 5.83 -9.04
CA ASP A 165 12.27 6.72 -9.52
C ASP A 165 12.72 7.56 -10.71
N GLN A 166 13.88 8.22 -10.62
CA GLN A 166 14.43 9.11 -11.65
C GLN A 166 14.80 8.40 -12.94
N ARG A 167 15.31 7.17 -12.87
CA ARG A 167 15.72 6.38 -14.04
C ARG A 167 14.60 5.52 -14.61
N SER A 168 13.41 5.57 -14.01
CA SER A 168 12.30 4.78 -14.49
C SER A 168 11.87 5.22 -15.90
N PRO A 169 11.74 4.29 -16.86
CA PRO A 169 11.13 4.60 -18.15
C PRO A 169 9.60 4.71 -18.07
N PHE A 170 9.00 4.47 -16.91
CA PHE A 170 7.55 4.55 -16.70
C PHE A 170 7.22 5.81 -15.90
N PRO A 171 6.48 6.76 -16.48
CA PRO A 171 6.16 7.98 -15.77
C PRO A 171 5.20 7.69 -14.59
N LEU A 172 5.40 8.49 -13.55
CA LEU A 172 4.40 8.81 -12.55
C LEU A 172 4.38 10.34 -12.60
N SER A 173 3.29 10.99 -13.02
CA SER A 173 3.28 12.46 -13.07
C SER A 173 3.10 13.03 -11.65
N ALA A 174 3.34 14.33 -11.47
CA ALA A 174 3.03 14.99 -10.19
C ALA A 174 1.52 14.99 -9.90
N GLU A 175 0.71 15.25 -10.93
CA GLU A 175 -0.75 15.17 -10.87
C GLU A 175 -1.24 13.78 -10.47
N GLU A 176 -0.67 12.72 -11.05
CA GLU A 176 -1.07 11.36 -10.72
C GLU A 176 -0.61 10.95 -9.33
N PHE A 177 0.60 11.35 -8.91
CA PHE A 177 1.06 11.13 -7.55
C PHE A 177 0.11 11.78 -6.54
N GLU A 178 -0.26 13.04 -6.78
CA GLU A 178 -1.16 13.78 -5.90
C GLU A 178 -2.56 13.17 -5.88
N TRP A 179 -3.09 12.77 -7.03
CA TRP A 179 -4.38 12.07 -7.14
C TRP A 179 -4.48 10.85 -6.21
N TYR A 180 -3.48 9.96 -6.24
CA TYR A 180 -3.50 8.79 -5.37
C TYR A 180 -3.22 9.15 -3.91
N ARG A 181 -2.36 10.15 -3.66
CA ARG A 181 -2.09 10.64 -2.30
C ARG A 181 -3.37 11.18 -1.65
N GLU A 182 -4.10 12.05 -2.34
CA GLU A 182 -5.36 12.63 -1.86
C GLU A 182 -6.39 11.53 -1.58
N ARG A 183 -6.56 10.57 -2.51
CA ARG A 183 -7.48 9.45 -2.31
C ARG A 183 -7.11 8.56 -1.14
N SER A 184 -5.82 8.29 -0.91
CA SER A 184 -5.37 7.54 0.27
C SER A 184 -5.64 8.31 1.56
N VAL A 185 -5.46 9.63 1.56
CA VAL A 185 -5.81 10.50 2.70
C VAL A 185 -7.32 10.48 2.93
N ASP A 186 -8.13 10.60 1.88
CA ASP A 186 -9.59 10.56 1.96
C ASP A 186 -10.08 9.21 2.48
N ALA A 187 -9.49 8.09 2.05
CA ALA A 187 -9.83 6.77 2.57
C ALA A 187 -9.52 6.66 4.07
N VAL A 188 -8.37 7.15 4.50
CA VAL A 188 -8.00 7.23 5.93
C VAL A 188 -8.98 8.11 6.70
N LEU A 189 -9.28 9.31 6.21
CA LEU A 189 -10.19 10.25 6.87
C LEU A 189 -11.63 9.73 6.91
N GLY A 190 -12.07 9.06 5.85
CA GLY A 190 -13.33 8.34 5.77
C GLY A 190 -13.45 7.30 6.88
N PHE A 191 -12.44 6.43 6.99
CA PHE A 191 -12.34 5.47 8.09
C PHE A 191 -12.33 6.14 9.48
N LEU A 192 -11.50 7.16 9.70
CA LEU A 192 -11.37 7.83 11.00
C LEU A 192 -12.62 8.63 11.40
N SER A 193 -13.45 9.02 10.43
CA SER A 193 -14.69 9.77 10.69
C SER A 193 -15.88 8.85 10.90
N ASP A 194 -15.90 7.71 10.20
CA ASP A 194 -17.01 6.79 10.15
C ASP A 194 -16.52 5.34 9.95
N PRO A 195 -15.93 4.69 10.99
CA PRO A 195 -15.25 3.40 10.86
C PRO A 195 -16.11 2.26 10.32
N ASP A 196 -17.43 2.32 10.55
CA ASP A 196 -18.39 1.27 10.24
C ASP A 196 -19.45 1.70 9.22
N GLY A 197 -19.45 2.95 8.77
CA GLY A 197 -20.43 3.47 7.84
C GLY A 197 -19.90 3.69 6.43
N GLU A 198 -20.72 4.38 5.63
CA GLU A 198 -20.58 4.47 4.17
C GLU A 198 -19.35 5.27 3.72
N ARG A 199 -18.77 6.09 4.60
CA ARG A 199 -17.55 6.85 4.26
C ARG A 199 -16.28 6.03 4.45
N SER A 200 -16.33 4.92 5.18
CA SER A 200 -15.19 4.00 5.25
C SER A 200 -14.94 3.39 3.88
N PRO A 201 -13.67 3.20 3.49
CA PRO A 201 -13.39 2.47 2.27
C PRO A 201 -13.87 1.02 2.41
N PRO A 202 -13.99 0.29 1.30
CA PRO A 202 -14.22 -1.15 1.35
C PRO A 202 -13.20 -1.84 2.28
N ARG A 203 -13.50 -3.06 2.72
CA ARG A 203 -12.64 -3.79 3.68
C ARG A 203 -11.85 -4.94 3.03
N ASP A 204 -11.25 -4.70 1.86
CA ASP A 204 -10.40 -5.61 1.09
C ASP A 204 -9.03 -4.98 0.69
N ALA A 205 -8.23 -4.65 1.70
CA ALA A 205 -6.95 -3.95 1.53
C ALA A 205 -5.90 -4.80 0.80
N VAL A 206 -6.16 -6.10 0.59
CA VAL A 206 -5.30 -6.99 -0.19
C VAL A 206 -5.47 -6.75 -1.70
N GLY A 207 -6.67 -6.36 -2.17
CA GLY A 207 -6.96 -6.09 -3.58
C GLY A 207 -6.62 -7.26 -4.53
N ALA A 208 -6.77 -8.50 -4.05
CA ALA A 208 -6.28 -9.68 -4.76
C ALA A 208 -6.93 -9.84 -6.16
N ALA A 209 -8.22 -9.52 -6.27
CA ALA A 209 -8.97 -9.64 -7.51
C ALA A 209 -8.45 -8.66 -8.58
N GLU A 210 -8.30 -7.39 -8.22
CA GLU A 210 -7.81 -6.31 -9.08
C GLU A 210 -6.35 -6.54 -9.48
N ILE A 211 -5.50 -6.99 -8.56
CA ILE A 211 -4.11 -7.34 -8.84
C ILE A 211 -4.03 -8.52 -9.83
N GLU A 212 -4.83 -9.56 -9.64
CA GLU A 212 -4.83 -10.71 -10.57
C GLU A 212 -5.40 -10.34 -11.95
N GLU A 213 -6.42 -9.48 -12.00
CA GLU A 213 -6.91 -8.91 -13.26
C GLU A 213 -5.80 -8.14 -13.99
N ALA A 214 -5.15 -7.21 -13.29
CA ALA A 214 -4.04 -6.43 -13.86
C ALA A 214 -2.91 -7.32 -14.36
N LYS A 215 -2.57 -8.40 -13.63
CA LYS A 215 -1.58 -9.39 -14.10
C LYS A 215 -2.02 -10.12 -15.37
N ARG A 216 -3.31 -10.47 -15.50
CA ARG A 216 -3.86 -11.08 -16.74
C ARG A 216 -3.78 -10.10 -17.91
N LEU A 217 -4.27 -8.88 -17.73
CA LEU A 217 -4.22 -7.80 -18.72
C LEU A 217 -2.78 -7.54 -19.18
N ARG A 218 -1.85 -7.39 -18.23
CA ARG A 218 -0.43 -7.17 -18.49
C ARG A 218 0.18 -8.30 -19.34
N ARG A 219 -0.17 -9.56 -19.06
CA ARG A 219 0.30 -10.72 -19.85
C ARG A 219 -0.25 -10.67 -21.26
N GLY A 220 -1.53 -10.36 -21.45
CA GLY A 220 -2.13 -10.26 -22.78
C GLY A 220 -1.57 -9.09 -23.59
N LEU A 221 -1.42 -7.89 -23.00
CA LEU A 221 -0.79 -6.73 -23.66
C LEU A 221 0.65 -7.02 -24.10
N ARG A 222 1.42 -7.77 -23.28
CA ARG A 222 2.78 -8.22 -23.67
C ARG A 222 2.77 -9.18 -24.86
N ARG A 223 1.74 -10.02 -25.01
CA ARG A 223 1.57 -10.89 -26.18
C ARG A 223 1.14 -10.08 -27.40
N ALA A 224 0.12 -9.23 -27.24
CA ALA A 224 -0.37 -8.34 -28.29
C ALA A 224 0.75 -7.46 -28.85
N ARG A 225 1.61 -6.88 -28.00
CA ARG A 225 2.77 -6.07 -28.43
C ARG A 225 3.68 -6.78 -29.44
N ARG A 226 3.77 -8.11 -29.45
CA ARG A 226 4.60 -8.85 -30.41
C ARG A 226 3.98 -8.98 -31.80
N HIS A 227 2.66 -8.94 -31.89
CA HIS A 227 1.90 -9.25 -33.12
C HIS A 227 1.12 -8.04 -33.66
N HIS A 228 0.60 -7.21 -32.76
CA HIS A 228 -0.17 -6.00 -33.05
C HIS A 228 0.10 -4.96 -31.94
N PRO A 229 1.21 -4.20 -32.03
CA PRO A 229 1.55 -3.22 -31.02
C PRO A 229 0.47 -2.12 -30.95
N PRO A 230 -0.02 -1.78 -29.73
CA PRO A 230 -0.93 -0.65 -29.58
C PRO A 230 -0.28 0.65 -30.09
N ASP A 231 -1.06 1.50 -30.75
CA ASP A 231 -0.56 2.80 -31.20
C ASP A 231 -0.25 3.73 -30.01
N ALA A 232 0.64 4.70 -30.23
CA ALA A 232 1.12 5.58 -29.18
C ALA A 232 0.01 6.49 -28.59
N ALA A 233 -0.97 6.90 -29.40
CA ALA A 233 -2.06 7.76 -28.97
C ALA A 233 -3.07 6.99 -28.09
N ALA A 234 -3.32 5.72 -28.38
CA ALA A 234 -4.10 4.82 -27.57
C ALA A 234 -3.40 4.53 -26.23
N LEU A 235 -2.07 4.30 -26.24
CA LEU A 235 -1.30 4.14 -25.00
C LEU A 235 -1.32 5.40 -24.13
N ALA A 236 -1.29 6.60 -24.71
CA ALA A 236 -1.38 7.85 -23.96
C ALA A 236 -2.75 8.02 -23.26
N ARG A 237 -3.83 7.54 -23.88
CA ARG A 237 -5.20 7.55 -23.29
C ARG A 237 -5.45 6.42 -22.29
N LEU A 238 -4.68 5.33 -22.37
CA LEU A 238 -4.89 4.15 -21.56
C LEU A 238 -4.73 4.43 -20.06
N GLY A 239 -3.70 5.17 -19.68
CA GLY A 239 -3.44 5.50 -18.28
C GLY A 239 -4.59 6.24 -17.59
N PRO A 240 -5.02 7.40 -18.11
CA PRO A 240 -6.21 8.09 -17.61
C PRO A 240 -7.47 7.21 -17.54
N ALA A 241 -7.75 6.39 -18.57
CA ALA A 241 -8.91 5.51 -18.58
C ALA A 241 -8.85 4.42 -17.50
N LEU A 242 -7.67 3.80 -17.31
CA LEU A 242 -7.44 2.81 -16.24
C LEU A 242 -7.64 3.43 -14.86
N ARG A 243 -7.11 4.65 -14.62
CA ARG A 243 -7.28 5.37 -13.36
C ARG A 243 -8.74 5.62 -13.04
N LEU A 244 -9.50 6.13 -14.01
CA LEU A 244 -10.94 6.39 -13.85
C LEU A 244 -11.72 5.10 -13.61
N ALA A 245 -11.42 4.03 -14.34
CA ALA A 245 -12.05 2.73 -14.11
C ALA A 245 -11.79 2.20 -12.71
N ALA A 246 -10.53 2.25 -12.24
CA ALA A 246 -10.17 1.77 -10.92
C ALA A 246 -10.85 2.59 -9.80
N ALA A 247 -10.82 3.92 -9.91
CA ALA A 247 -11.48 4.81 -8.96
C ALA A 247 -13.00 4.61 -8.91
N ALA A 248 -13.62 4.28 -10.05
CA ALA A 248 -15.03 3.94 -10.16
C ALA A 248 -15.34 2.46 -9.83
N ARG A 249 -14.35 1.69 -9.38
CA ARG A 249 -14.46 0.24 -9.09
C ARG A 249 -14.99 -0.58 -10.27
N ARG A 250 -14.69 -0.14 -11.49
CA ARG A 250 -14.98 -0.85 -12.74
C ARG A 250 -13.79 -1.73 -13.12
N PRO A 251 -14.03 -2.90 -13.75
CA PRO A 251 -12.95 -3.76 -14.23
C PRO A 251 -11.98 -3.02 -15.15
N LEU A 252 -10.67 -3.19 -14.94
CA LEU A 252 -9.65 -2.56 -15.80
C LEU A 252 -9.75 -3.06 -17.24
N ALA A 253 -10.22 -4.29 -17.44
CA ALA A 253 -10.47 -4.85 -18.76
C ALA A 253 -11.47 -4.04 -19.58
N ALA A 254 -12.42 -3.35 -18.93
CA ALA A 254 -13.36 -2.47 -19.63
C ALA A 254 -12.62 -1.25 -20.24
N ALA A 255 -11.80 -0.56 -19.45
CA ALA A 255 -10.99 0.57 -19.93
C ALA A 255 -10.01 0.14 -21.02
N VAL A 256 -9.37 -1.03 -20.88
CA VAL A 256 -8.49 -1.59 -21.92
C VAL A 256 -9.26 -1.80 -23.23
N ARG A 257 -10.48 -2.36 -23.17
CA ARG A 257 -11.31 -2.59 -24.35
C ARG A 257 -11.76 -1.28 -24.99
N GLU A 258 -12.20 -0.31 -24.19
CA GLU A 258 -12.64 1.01 -24.67
C GLU A 258 -11.52 1.76 -25.39
N VAL A 259 -10.29 1.69 -24.88
CA VAL A 259 -9.17 2.46 -25.44
C VAL A 259 -8.44 1.72 -26.57
N LEU A 260 -8.24 0.41 -26.43
CA LEU A 260 -7.41 -0.39 -27.35
C LEU A 260 -8.23 -1.26 -28.30
N GLY A 261 -9.56 -1.33 -28.15
CA GLY A 261 -10.41 -2.25 -28.92
C GLY A 261 -10.13 -3.73 -28.66
N TRP A 262 -9.40 -4.04 -27.57
CA TRP A 262 -8.88 -5.37 -27.29
C TRP A 262 -9.44 -5.95 -25.99
N THR A 263 -9.73 -7.25 -25.99
CA THR A 263 -10.08 -8.02 -24.79
C THR A 263 -9.08 -9.16 -24.61
N PRO A 264 -8.45 -9.33 -23.42
CA PRO A 264 -7.56 -10.45 -23.13
C PRO A 264 -8.22 -11.81 -23.10
#